data_AF-A0A1K1NQR8-F1
#
_entry.id   AF-A0A1K1NQR8-F1
#
_cell.length_a   1.000
_cell.length_b   1.000
_cell.length_c   1.000
_cell.angle_alpha   90.00
_cell.angle_beta   90.00
_cell.angle_gamma   90.00
#
_symmetry.space_group_name_H-M   'P 1'
#
loop_
_entity.id
_entity.type
_entity.pdbx_description
1 polymer ?
#
loop_
_entity_poly.entity_id
_entity_poly.type
_entity_poly.pdbx_seq_one_letter_code
_entity_poly.pdbx_strand_id
1 'polypeptide(L)'
;MDRSLMLDQIKYHYQFKRDLDLAEHLGVKPQVLSNWRKRNSFDAELIYTKCDRLNPSWLLTGEGEMLKDELHGAHPVSEEGSAYVLQEKIHAMEGHIEALKEANAALKETNNALRETREIFKKRIEELEKRCLKTGQE
;
A
#
# COMPACT_ATOMS: atom_id res chain seq x y z
N MET A 1 13.62 -26.14 2.94
CA MET A 1 12.83 -25.31 1.99
C MET A 1 11.60 -26.08 1.57
N ASP A 2 10.42 -25.53 1.83
CA ASP A 2 9.15 -26.12 1.41
C ASP A 2 8.75 -25.52 0.06
N ARG A 3 9.04 -26.27 -1.02
CA ARG A 3 8.73 -25.90 -2.39
C ARG A 3 7.23 -25.93 -2.65
N SER A 4 6.46 -26.74 -1.91
CA SER A 4 4.99 -26.71 -2.00
C SER A 4 4.45 -25.40 -1.45
N LEU A 5 4.97 -24.92 -0.32
CA LEU A 5 4.59 -23.63 0.24
C LEU A 5 4.92 -22.48 -0.71
N MET A 6 6.10 -22.51 -1.33
CA MET A 6 6.49 -21.51 -2.34
C MET A 6 5.54 -21.50 -3.54
N LEU A 7 5.10 -22.67 -4.02
CA LEU A 7 4.09 -22.76 -5.08
C LEU A 7 2.74 -22.16 -4.65
N ASP A 8 2.34 -22.32 -3.39
CA ASP A 8 1.12 -21.69 -2.87
C ASP A 8 1.26 -20.17 -2.76
N GLN A 9 2.43 -19.67 -2.39
CA GLN A 9 2.70 -18.22 -2.37
C GLN A 9 2.63 -17.62 -3.77
N ILE A 10 3.22 -18.28 -4.77
CA ILE A 10 3.11 -17.90 -6.18
C ILE A 10 1.65 -17.94 -6.63
N LYS A 11 0.94 -19.03 -6.33
CA LYS A 11 -0.48 -19.20 -6.67
C LYS A 11 -1.33 -18.06 -6.11
N TYR A 12 -1.09 -17.68 -4.85
CA TYR A 12 -1.79 -16.58 -4.19
C TYR A 12 -1.47 -15.23 -4.82
N HIS A 13 -0.19 -14.95 -5.12
CA HIS A 13 0.24 -13.69 -5.71
C HIS A 13 -0.40 -13.43 -7.08
N TYR A 14 -0.44 -14.44 -7.94
CA TYR A 14 -1.09 -14.36 -9.25
C TYR A 14 -2.61 -14.58 -9.20
N GLN A 15 -3.19 -14.63 -7.99
CA GLN A 15 -4.64 -14.75 -7.75
C GLN A 15 -5.28 -16.01 -8.35
N PHE A 16 -4.51 -17.08 -8.51
CA PHE A 16 -5.02 -18.36 -8.97
C PHE A 16 -5.74 -19.08 -7.83
N LYS A 17 -6.96 -19.54 -8.09
CA LYS A 17 -7.76 -20.26 -7.08
C LYS A 17 -7.42 -21.75 -7.06
N ARG A 18 -7.10 -22.32 -8.22
CA ARG A 18 -6.85 -23.74 -8.39
C ARG A 18 -5.45 -23.96 -8.92
N ASP A 19 -4.89 -25.11 -8.57
CA ASP A 19 -3.63 -25.60 -9.12
C ASP A 19 -3.73 -25.80 -10.65
N LEU A 20 -4.93 -26.08 -11.17
CA LEU A 20 -5.20 -26.11 -12.61
C LEU A 20 -4.85 -24.77 -13.27
N ASP A 21 -5.27 -23.65 -12.68
CA ASP A 21 -5.08 -22.32 -13.26
C ASP A 21 -3.59 -21.96 -13.30
N LEU A 22 -2.83 -22.31 -12.24
CA LEU A 22 -1.38 -22.15 -12.22
C LEU A 22 -0.68 -23.07 -13.25
N ALA A 23 -1.13 -24.31 -13.39
CA ALA A 23 -0.56 -25.24 -14.37
C ALA A 23 -0.76 -24.75 -15.80
N GLU A 24 -1.95 -24.24 -16.12
CA GLU A 24 -2.26 -23.62 -17.41
C GLU A 24 -1.38 -22.39 -17.67
N HIS A 25 -1.21 -21.51 -16.68
CA HIS A 25 -0.32 -20.34 -16.78
C HIS A 25 1.14 -20.72 -17.05
N LEU A 26 1.63 -21.76 -16.37
CA LEU A 26 2.98 -22.29 -16.55
C LEU A 26 3.15 -23.09 -17.86
N GLY A 27 2.05 -23.43 -18.55
CA GLY A 27 2.07 -24.27 -19.76
C GLY A 27 2.37 -25.74 -19.48
N VAL A 28 2.05 -26.24 -18.28
CA VAL A 28 2.25 -27.64 -17.88
C VAL A 28 0.92 -28.35 -17.62
N LYS A 29 0.93 -29.68 -17.69
CA LYS A 29 -0.25 -30.47 -17.31
C LYS A 29 -0.47 -30.40 -15.78
N PRO A 30 -1.72 -30.40 -15.27
CA PRO A 30 -2.00 -30.38 -13.83
C PRO A 30 -1.34 -31.50 -13.03
N GLN A 31 -1.15 -32.67 -13.68
CA GLN A 31 -0.43 -33.80 -13.10
C GLN A 31 1.03 -33.47 -12.75
N VAL A 32 1.68 -32.60 -13.54
CA VAL A 32 3.06 -32.15 -13.31
C VAL A 32 3.12 -31.35 -12.01
N LEU A 33 2.20 -30.39 -11.83
CA LEU A 33 2.14 -29.58 -10.62
C LEU A 33 1.81 -30.42 -9.37
N SER A 34 0.91 -31.40 -9.50
CA SER A 34 0.65 -32.36 -8.41
C SER A 34 1.90 -33.17 -8.03
N ASN A 35 2.67 -33.61 -9.01
CA ASN A 35 3.92 -34.35 -8.78
C ASN A 35 5.01 -33.47 -8.13
N TRP A 36 5.12 -32.21 -8.57
CA TRP A 36 6.00 -31.20 -7.98
C TRP A 36 5.73 -31.01 -6.48
N ARG A 37 4.46 -30.83 -6.09
CA ARG A 37 4.07 -30.75 -4.67
C ARG A 37 4.43 -32.00 -3.89
N LYS A 38 4.09 -33.19 -4.41
CA LYS A 38 4.38 -34.47 -3.74
C LYS A 38 5.87 -34.72 -3.55
N ARG A 39 6.69 -34.28 -4.50
CA ARG A 39 8.15 -34.45 -4.48
C ARG A 39 8.89 -33.26 -3.86
N ASN A 40 8.16 -32.26 -3.37
CA ASN A 40 8.70 -31.02 -2.87
C ASN A 40 9.75 -30.39 -3.83
N SER A 41 9.40 -30.31 -5.10
CA SER A 41 10.25 -29.76 -6.17
C SER A 41 9.44 -28.89 -7.11
N PHE A 42 10.11 -28.09 -7.93
CA PHE A 42 9.52 -27.41 -9.08
C PHE A 42 10.62 -27.06 -10.08
N ASP A 43 10.23 -26.73 -11.30
CA ASP A 43 11.13 -26.18 -12.29
C ASP A 43 11.25 -24.66 -12.09
N ALA A 44 12.37 -24.22 -11.51
CA ALA A 44 12.62 -22.82 -11.18
C ALA A 44 12.77 -21.96 -12.44
N GLU A 45 13.37 -22.52 -13.50
CA GLU A 45 13.55 -21.81 -14.77
C GLU A 45 12.21 -21.61 -15.47
N LEU A 46 11.37 -22.64 -15.50
CA LEU A 46 10.02 -22.53 -16.04
C LEU A 46 9.17 -21.54 -15.25
N ILE A 47 9.23 -21.56 -13.92
CA ILE A 47 8.49 -20.59 -13.10
C ILE A 47 9.01 -19.17 -13.37
N TYR A 48 10.34 -18.98 -13.38
CA TYR A 48 10.93 -17.67 -13.60
C TYR A 48 10.57 -17.07 -14.97
N THR A 49 10.51 -17.91 -16.01
CA THR A 49 10.15 -17.49 -17.38
C THR A 49 8.67 -17.20 -17.59
N LYS A 50 7.79 -17.71 -16.70
CA LYS A 50 6.34 -17.49 -16.78
C LYS A 50 5.82 -16.49 -15.75
N CYS A 51 6.62 -16.19 -14.74
CA CYS A 51 6.26 -15.33 -13.61
C CYS A 51 7.30 -14.22 -13.44
N ASP A 52 7.26 -13.21 -14.31
CA ASP A 52 8.31 -12.18 -14.46
C ASP A 52 8.64 -11.39 -13.19
N ARG A 53 7.66 -11.25 -12.28
CA ARG A 53 7.79 -10.47 -11.04
C ARG A 53 8.49 -11.21 -9.91
N LEU A 54 8.83 -12.49 -10.07
CA LEU A 54 9.45 -13.27 -8.99
C LEU A 54 10.95 -13.00 -8.87
N ASN A 55 11.44 -12.89 -7.64
CA ASN A 55 12.86 -12.74 -7.34
C ASN A 55 13.60 -14.07 -7.59
N PRO A 56 14.65 -14.10 -8.44
CA PRO A 56 15.41 -15.34 -8.72
C PRO A 56 16.06 -15.92 -7.47
N SER A 57 16.59 -15.07 -6.59
CA SER A 57 17.24 -15.50 -5.35
C SER A 57 16.24 -16.21 -4.46
N TRP A 58 15.08 -15.62 -4.23
CA TRP A 58 14.00 -16.25 -3.46
C TRP A 58 13.53 -17.55 -4.10
N LEU A 59 13.41 -17.62 -5.43
CA LEU A 59 12.94 -18.82 -6.11
C LEU A 59 13.92 -20.01 -5.96
N LEU A 60 15.22 -19.73 -5.90
CA LEU A 60 16.26 -20.75 -5.78
C LEU A 60 16.51 -21.15 -4.32
N THR A 61 16.58 -20.18 -3.42
CA THR A 61 16.95 -20.39 -2.01
C THR A 61 15.74 -20.52 -1.10
N GLY A 62 14.61 -19.88 -1.42
CA GLY A 62 13.47 -19.71 -0.51
C GLY A 62 13.67 -18.61 0.53
N GLU A 63 14.75 -17.85 0.44
CA GLU A 63 15.11 -16.78 1.38
C GLU A 63 14.94 -15.39 0.75
N GLY A 64 14.62 -14.40 1.57
CA GLY A 64 14.39 -13.02 1.12
C GLY A 64 12.98 -12.77 0.60
N GLU A 65 12.83 -11.71 -0.19
CA GLU A 65 11.54 -11.27 -0.70
C GLU A 65 11.12 -12.03 -1.97
N MET A 66 9.87 -12.49 -2.00
CA MET A 66 9.32 -13.27 -3.12
C MET A 66 9.28 -12.48 -4.42
N LEU A 67 8.95 -11.19 -4.34
CA LEU A 67 8.82 -10.33 -5.50
C LEU A 67 10.12 -9.59 -5.73
N LYS A 68 10.47 -9.40 -7.01
CA LYS A 68 11.34 -8.30 -7.39
C LYS A 68 10.59 -7.05 -6.99
N ASP A 69 11.14 -6.26 -6.07
CA ASP A 69 10.62 -4.96 -5.70
C ASP A 69 10.01 -4.24 -6.91
N GLU A 70 8.75 -3.78 -6.81
CA GLU A 70 8.17 -2.84 -7.78
C GLU A 70 8.94 -1.50 -7.81
N LEU A 71 9.96 -1.36 -6.96
CA LEU A 71 10.91 -0.27 -6.95
C LEU A 71 12.06 -0.41 -7.96
N HIS A 72 12.18 -1.53 -8.67
CA HIS A 72 13.26 -1.74 -9.62
C HIS A 72 12.76 -2.18 -11.00
N GLY A 73 12.30 -1.19 -11.78
CA GLY A 73 12.56 -1.14 -13.22
C GLY A 73 14.07 -0.99 -13.51
N ALA A 74 14.92 -1.76 -12.82
CA ALA A 74 16.35 -1.77 -13.01
C ALA A 74 16.69 -2.72 -14.16
N HIS A 75 16.44 -2.23 -15.37
CA HIS A 75 17.46 -2.40 -16.39
C HIS A 75 18.78 -1.81 -15.85
N PRO A 76 19.95 -2.42 -16.10
CA PRO A 76 21.22 -1.77 -15.85
C PRO A 76 21.39 -0.66 -16.90
N VAL A 77 20.76 0.49 -16.66
CA VAL A 77 20.90 1.72 -17.43
C VAL A 77 21.43 2.77 -16.47
N SER A 78 22.61 3.29 -16.83
CA SER A 78 23.40 4.37 -16.22
C SER A 78 22.81 5.07 -14.98
N GLU A 79 23.60 5.11 -13.90
CA GLU A 79 23.29 5.73 -12.59
C GLU A 79 22.74 7.17 -12.67
N GLU A 80 23.06 7.92 -13.73
CA GLU A 80 22.62 9.31 -13.94
C GLU A 80 21.12 9.46 -14.24
N GLY A 81 20.51 8.50 -14.94
CA GLY A 81 19.09 8.56 -15.30
C GLY A 81 18.15 8.29 -14.12
N SER A 82 18.57 7.41 -13.21
CA SER A 82 17.82 7.07 -12.00
C SER A 82 17.74 8.24 -11.02
N ALA A 83 18.83 9.00 -10.88
CA ALA A 83 18.89 10.15 -9.98
C ALA A 83 17.90 11.27 -10.37
N TYR A 84 17.76 11.57 -11.67
CA TYR A 84 16.84 12.60 -12.15
C TYR A 84 15.37 12.23 -11.89
N VAL A 85 14.99 10.97 -12.14
CA VAL A 85 13.62 10.48 -11.90
C VAL A 85 13.29 10.46 -10.40
N LEU A 86 14.27 10.14 -9.55
CA LEU A 86 14.11 10.22 -8.10
C LEU A 86 13.98 11.68 -7.63
N GLN A 87 14.77 12.60 -8.18
CA GLN A 87 14.65 14.03 -7.88
C GLN A 87 13.28 14.60 -8.26
N GLU A 88 12.73 14.22 -9.41
CA GLU A 88 11.39 14.65 -9.83
C GLU A 88 10.30 14.15 -8.86
N LYS A 89 10.40 12.89 -8.41
CA LYS A 89 9.48 12.34 -7.40
C LYS A 89 9.62 13.04 -6.05
N ILE A 90 10.85 13.35 -5.62
CA ILE A 90 11.11 14.10 -4.39
C ILE A 90 10.44 15.48 -4.47
N HIS A 91 10.63 16.19 -5.58
CA HIS A 91 10.03 17.52 -5.77
C HIS A 91 8.49 17.47 -5.77
N ALA A 92 7.90 16.48 -6.45
CA ALA A 92 6.45 16.29 -6.42
C ALA A 92 5.93 15.98 -5.01
N MET A 93 6.66 15.15 -4.25
CA MET A 93 6.34 14.87 -2.84
C MET A 93 6.48 16.11 -1.96
N GLU A 94 7.52 16.93 -2.15
CA GLU A 94 7.70 18.19 -1.43
C GLU A 94 6.53 19.16 -1.69
N GLY A 95 6.08 19.26 -2.95
CA GLY A 95 4.89 20.03 -3.31
C GLY A 95 3.63 19.54 -2.59
N HIS A 96 3.41 18.22 -2.53
CA HIS A 96 2.29 17.65 -1.78
C HIS A 96 2.38 17.93 -0.28
N ILE A 97 3.59 17.84 0.30
CA ILE A 97 3.82 18.14 1.72
C ILE A 97 3.47 19.60 2.02
N GLU A 98 3.83 20.53 1.14
CA GLU A 98 3.54 21.94 1.36
C GLU A 98 2.05 22.25 1.26
N ALA A 99 1.37 21.74 0.24
CA ALA A 99 -0.09 21.87 0.12
C ALA A 99 -0.84 21.29 1.33
N LEU A 100 -0.38 20.15 1.87
CA LEU A 100 -0.95 19.57 3.08
C LEU A 100 -0.71 20.42 4.33
N LYS A 101 0.45 21.08 4.45
CA LYS A 101 0.70 22.01 5.56
C LYS A 101 -0.19 23.23 5.49
N GLU A 102 -0.37 23.81 4.31
CA GLU A 102 -1.27 24.97 4.11
C GLU A 102 -2.71 24.63 4.46
N ALA A 103 -3.22 23.49 3.97
CA ALA A 103 -4.57 23.02 4.30
C ALA A 103 -4.74 22.81 5.82
N ASN A 104 -3.75 22.24 6.49
CA ASN A 104 -3.77 22.07 7.93
C ASN A 104 -3.75 23.41 8.70
N ALA A 105 -3.01 24.41 8.22
CA ALA A 105 -3.00 25.74 8.81
C ALA A 105 -4.37 26.42 8.71
N ALA A 106 -5.00 26.38 7.53
CA ALA A 106 -6.35 26.90 7.32
C ALA A 106 -7.41 26.18 8.18
N LEU A 107 -7.32 24.85 8.29
CA LEU A 107 -8.18 24.07 9.18
C LEU A 107 -7.98 24.45 10.65
N LYS A 108 -6.75 24.73 11.07
CA LYS A 108 -6.48 25.18 12.44
C LYS A 108 -7.10 26.55 12.72
N GLU A 109 -7.01 27.48 11.79
CA GLU A 109 -7.59 28.82 11.91
C GLU A 109 -9.12 28.77 11.99
N THR A 110 -9.76 28.03 11.09
CA THR A 110 -11.23 27.82 11.11
C THR A 110 -11.71 27.17 12.41
N ASN A 111 -10.97 26.18 12.93
CA ASN A 111 -11.27 25.58 14.23
C ASN A 111 -11.19 26.59 15.40
N ASN A 112 -10.22 27.50 15.37
CA ASN A 112 -10.10 28.56 16.37
C ASN A 112 -11.28 29.54 16.29
N ALA A 113 -11.65 29.99 15.09
CA ALA A 113 -12.79 30.89 14.89
C ALA A 113 -14.12 30.25 15.34
N LEU A 114 -14.32 28.95 15.06
CA LEU A 114 -15.47 28.20 15.56
C LEU A 114 -15.50 28.12 17.08
N ARG A 115 -14.34 27.91 17.71
CA ARG A 115 -14.22 27.90 19.17
C ARG A 115 -14.63 29.25 19.77
N GLU A 116 -14.13 30.36 19.22
CA GLU A 116 -14.50 31.71 19.68
C GLU A 116 -16.00 31.98 19.52
N THR A 117 -16.56 31.63 18.36
CA THR A 117 -17.99 31.76 18.08
C THR A 117 -18.84 30.98 19.07
N ARG A 118 -18.42 29.75 19.41
CA ARG A 118 -19.09 28.92 20.42
C ARG A 118 -19.06 29.56 21.80
N GLU A 119 -17.95 30.15 22.22
CA GLU A 119 -17.86 30.83 23.51
C GLU A 119 -18.76 32.08 23.57
N ILE A 120 -18.87 32.83 22.46
CA ILE A 120 -19.80 33.96 22.37
C ILE A 120 -21.25 33.49 22.52
N PHE A 121 -21.65 32.46 21.78
CA PHE A 121 -23.01 31.92 21.89
C PHE A 121 -23.31 31.40 23.29
N LYS A 122 -22.36 30.70 23.92
CA LYS A 122 -22.50 30.23 25.29
C LYS A 122 -22.78 31.37 26.27
N LYS A 123 -22.00 32.45 26.22
CA LYS A 123 -22.23 33.64 27.06
C LYS A 123 -23.61 34.26 26.82
N ARG A 124 -24.04 34.33 25.56
CA ARG A 124 -25.35 34.90 25.21
C ARG A 124 -26.51 34.07 25.75
N ILE A 125 -26.39 32.75 25.71
CA ILE A 125 -27.38 31.84 26.32
C ILE A 125 -27.45 32.09 27.83
N GLU A 126 -26.32 32.13 28.53
CA GLU A 126 -26.27 32.40 29.97
C GLU A 126 -26.90 33.77 30.34
N GLU A 127 -26.70 34.81 29.52
CA GLU A 127 -27.34 36.12 29.71
C GLU A 127 -28.86 36.09 29.51
N LEU A 128 -29.35 35.31 28.55
CA LEU A 128 -30.78 35.19 28.25
C LEU A 128 -31.48 34.39 29.35
N GLU A 129 -30.87 33.29 29.80
CA GLU A 129 -31.35 32.51 30.94
C GLU A 129 -31.50 33.38 32.20
N LYS A 130 -30.46 34.16 32.55
CA LYS A 130 -30.51 35.10 33.68
C LYS A 130 -31.62 36.15 33.57
N ARG A 131 -31.90 36.65 32.37
CA ARG A 131 -32.99 37.62 32.14
C ARG A 131 -34.36 36.98 32.33
N CYS A 132 -34.56 35.79 31.79
CA CYS A 132 -35.81 35.04 31.93
C CYS A 132 -36.15 34.75 33.41
N LEU A 133 -35.14 34.37 34.21
CA LEU A 133 -35.28 34.15 35.65
C LEU A 133 -35.72 35.42 36.42
N LYS A 134 -35.34 36.62 35.97
CA LYS A 134 -35.72 37.89 36.62
C LYS A 134 -37.15 38.31 36.28
N THR A 135 -37.60 38.09 35.04
CA THR A 135 -38.95 38.46 34.59
C THR A 135 -40.06 37.53 35.09
N GLY A 136 -39.73 36.36 35.65
CA GLY A 136 -40.70 35.43 36.25
C GLY A 136 -40.91 35.60 37.76
N GLN A 137 -40.26 36.59 38.39
CA GLN A 137 -40.35 36.89 39.83
C GLN A 137 -41.12 38.20 40.14
N GLU A 138 -41.67 38.87 39.13
CA GLU A 138 -42.60 40.00 39.23
C GLU A 138 -44.04 39.55 38.93
#